data_AF-A0A0X3AR75-F1
#
_entry.id   AF-A0A0X3AR75-F1
#
_cell.length_a   1.000
_cell.length_b   1.000
_cell.length_c   1.000
_cell.angle_alpha   90.00
_cell.angle_beta   90.00
_cell.angle_gamma   90.00
#
_symmetry.space_group_name_H-M   'P 1'
#
loop_
_entity.id
_entity.type
_entity.pdbx_description
1 polymer ?
#
loop_
_entity_poly.entity_id
_entity_poly.type
_entity_poly.pdbx_seq_one_letter_code
_entity_poly.pdbx_strand_id
1 'polypeptide(L)'
;MLRIKVGGTLRRTANGEIRNYAKGDIIDSAKEVITQARDILFGKAIPHPEREIPLSLACIEFLPGEGPNPLSPSTTGEAKKMKYQGQFGFDFFRKKNSVYTDEKSFFDSLPLDTQTGYFSENGVFKQYKTAKEQYEALCKEYKKHPITYRPKKEIKDGWESEEWLYYIPYLTLYSKEYVESLTSEYKPVYEAYLSLSVEIEKDIDQWKFEYDTSLFKHSLEIPLETKKCQPTKHGCNLKITCLKDFDREQEIRVYAYPKGSKGKHELEQESMKELAGVIKVLPNSANYRKKVNVLAVQLQTDVNDTNGKEVQRGKFYKDQIQRFHHLFNQAYIEPELEFYKTKDGEKFLDLTKDPRFKKNTSYIDGEGNIIWKYNNTLRNSGEKYLESFLPEDKKGHLIIYIFNLKCKKDEETDILGDSVLNSKRCFIYQDLTFKDNLPFFHAHANTPVHEAMHGLGLAHTFYSDSYKNHGKYAKFFLNQGSTGNLMDYSRDAYFLYKWQWDLIRQEI
;
A
#
# COMPACT_ATOMS: atom_id res chain seq x y z
N MET A 1 26.85 0.48 48.18
CA MET A 1 25.67 0.90 47.40
C MET A 1 24.70 -0.29 47.42
N LEU A 2 23.57 -0.16 48.12
CA LEU A 2 22.66 -1.29 48.41
C LEU A 2 21.67 -1.45 47.24
N ARG A 3 21.65 -2.61 46.58
CA ARG A 3 20.68 -2.95 45.52
C ARG A 3 19.55 -3.76 46.15
N ILE A 4 18.32 -3.28 46.08
CA ILE A 4 17.15 -3.98 46.60
C ILE A 4 16.18 -4.24 45.46
N LYS A 5 15.73 -5.48 45.34
CA LYS A 5 14.66 -5.91 44.44
C LYS A 5 13.33 -5.65 45.15
N VAL A 6 12.52 -4.71 44.66
CA VAL A 6 11.22 -4.40 45.27
C VAL A 6 10.06 -4.92 44.42
N GLY A 7 9.06 -5.48 45.10
CA GLY A 7 7.76 -5.76 44.52
C GLY A 7 6.85 -4.55 44.71
N GLY A 8 6.44 -3.93 43.60
CA GLY A 8 5.31 -3.00 43.49
C GLY A 8 5.12 -2.03 44.65
N THR A 9 5.77 -0.86 44.62
CA THR A 9 5.43 0.23 45.54
C THR A 9 5.65 1.58 44.87
N LEU A 10 4.65 2.46 44.98
CA LEU A 10 4.75 3.85 44.56
C LEU A 10 5.77 4.58 45.45
N ARG A 11 6.73 5.28 44.85
CA ARG A 11 7.74 6.06 45.59
C ARG A 11 7.84 7.48 45.08
N ARG A 12 8.06 8.40 46.03
CA ARG A 12 8.39 9.79 45.74
C ARG A 12 9.90 9.93 45.55
N THR A 13 10.33 10.48 44.43
CA THR A 13 11.73 10.76 44.12
C THR A 13 12.20 12.05 44.80
N ALA A 14 13.51 12.30 44.81
CA ALA A 14 14.12 13.47 45.47
C ALA A 14 13.67 14.83 44.91
N ASN A 15 13.14 14.86 43.68
CA ASN A 15 12.54 16.04 43.03
C ASN A 15 11.01 16.11 43.18
N GLY A 16 10.40 15.23 44.00
CA GLY A 16 8.97 15.28 44.34
C GLY A 16 8.03 14.51 43.40
N GLU A 17 8.54 13.91 42.33
CA GLU A 17 7.76 13.07 41.40
C GLU A 17 7.39 11.73 42.04
N ILE A 18 6.21 11.18 41.70
CA ILE A 18 5.79 9.86 42.16
C ILE A 18 5.97 8.88 41.00
N ARG A 19 6.72 7.79 41.22
CA ARG A 19 6.97 6.75 40.22
C ARG A 19 6.45 5.39 40.71
N ASN A 20 5.87 4.63 39.78
CA ASN A 20 5.45 3.25 39.99
C ASN A 20 6.55 2.32 39.48
N TYR A 21 7.00 1.39 40.31
CA TYR A 21 8.03 0.42 39.95
C TYR A 21 7.43 -0.98 39.96
N ALA A 22 7.60 -1.71 38.85
CA ALA A 22 7.10 -3.07 38.70
C ALA A 22 8.04 -4.08 39.38
N LYS A 23 7.53 -5.30 39.59
CA LYS A 23 8.29 -6.40 40.19
C LYS A 23 9.48 -6.74 39.29
N GLY A 24 10.69 -6.31 39.70
CA GLY A 24 11.93 -6.56 38.96
C GLY A 24 12.81 -5.33 38.71
N ASP A 25 12.30 -4.12 38.99
CA ASP A 25 13.06 -2.90 38.79
C ASP A 25 14.24 -2.79 39.78
N ILE A 26 15.39 -2.33 39.27
CA ILE A 26 16.61 -2.04 40.06
C ILE A 26 16.73 -0.52 40.17
N ILE A 27 16.76 0.01 41.39
CA ILE A 27 16.87 1.45 41.63
C ILE A 27 18.22 1.76 42.26
N ASP A 28 19.04 2.54 41.56
CA ASP A 28 20.19 3.22 42.15
C ASP A 28 19.68 4.54 42.78
N SER A 29 19.73 4.68 44.11
CA SER A 29 19.51 5.93 44.89
C SER A 29 18.15 6.25 45.56
N ALA A 30 17.47 5.30 46.21
CA ALA A 30 16.36 5.65 47.13
C ALA A 30 16.86 5.92 48.57
N LYS A 31 16.53 7.09 49.15
CA LYS A 31 16.86 7.45 50.55
C LYS A 31 15.88 6.90 51.59
N GLU A 32 14.64 6.59 51.23
CA GLU A 32 13.64 6.04 52.17
C GLU A 32 12.58 5.20 51.44
N VAL A 33 12.00 4.22 52.14
CA VAL A 33 10.96 3.31 51.63
C VAL A 33 9.73 3.42 52.52
N ILE A 34 8.66 4.00 52.01
CA ILE A 34 7.38 4.07 52.72
C ILE A 34 6.49 2.94 52.18
N THR A 35 6.14 1.98 53.04
CA THR A 35 5.40 0.76 52.66
C THR A 35 3.89 0.89 52.78
N GLN A 36 3.37 2.00 53.30
CA GLN A 36 1.93 2.25 53.44
C GLN A 36 1.59 3.73 53.21
N ALA A 37 1.25 4.09 51.97
CA ALA A 37 0.65 5.39 51.67
C ALA A 37 -0.88 5.31 51.88
N ARG A 38 -1.45 6.29 52.57
CA ARG A 38 -2.88 6.31 52.95
C ARG A 38 -3.84 6.68 51.83
N ASP A 39 -3.37 7.27 50.73
CA ASP A 39 -4.23 7.74 49.64
C ASP A 39 -3.83 7.09 48.29
N ILE A 40 -4.79 6.38 47.68
CA ILE A 40 -4.67 5.88 46.31
C ILE A 40 -5.04 7.02 45.37
N LEU A 41 -4.05 7.62 44.71
CA LEU A 41 -4.27 8.57 43.63
C LEU A 41 -4.04 7.88 42.28
N PHE A 42 -5.07 7.89 41.43
CA PHE A 42 -4.99 7.38 40.06
C PHE A 42 -4.22 8.39 39.18
N GLY A 43 -3.10 7.93 38.61
CA GLY A 43 -2.33 8.66 37.61
C GLY A 43 -2.49 8.04 36.22
N LYS A 44 -2.47 8.88 35.18
CA LYS A 44 -2.49 8.45 33.77
C LYS A 44 -1.14 7.78 33.46
N ALA A 45 -1.14 6.52 33.05
CA ALA A 45 0.07 5.83 32.61
C ALA A 45 0.67 6.56 31.40
N ILE A 46 1.92 7.01 31.52
CA ILE A 46 2.69 7.48 30.38
C ILE A 46 3.32 6.23 29.72
N PRO A 47 3.22 6.06 28.40
CA PRO A 47 3.85 4.93 27.72
C PRO A 47 5.34 4.87 28.07
N HIS A 48 5.83 3.69 28.45
CA HIS A 48 7.27 3.46 28.45
C HIS A 48 7.83 3.80 27.07
N PRO A 49 9.04 4.40 26.96
CA PRO A 49 9.70 4.52 25.67
C PRO A 49 9.74 3.12 25.04
N GLU A 50 9.30 3.01 23.78
CA GLU A 50 9.28 1.75 23.03
C GLU A 50 10.67 1.12 23.10
N ARG A 51 10.86 0.13 23.97
CA ARG A 51 12.11 -0.62 24.04
C ARG A 51 12.11 -1.51 22.80
N GLU A 52 13.08 -1.33 21.91
CA GLU A 52 13.25 -2.21 20.77
C GLU A 52 13.36 -3.66 21.26
N ILE A 53 12.39 -4.50 20.88
CA ILE A 53 12.37 -5.92 21.25
C ILE A 53 13.19 -6.66 20.20
N PRO A 54 14.34 -7.27 20.56
CA PRO A 54 15.14 -8.02 19.59
C PRO A 54 14.48 -9.35 19.20
N LEU A 55 14.79 -9.82 17.98
CA LEU A 55 14.55 -11.16 17.50
C LEU A 55 15.83 -11.97 17.74
N SER A 56 15.82 -12.83 18.77
CA SER A 56 17.03 -13.52 19.27
C SER A 56 17.10 -15.02 18.97
N LEU A 57 15.99 -15.64 18.56
CA LEU A 57 15.91 -17.07 18.29
C LEU A 57 15.52 -17.42 16.85
N ALA A 58 14.67 -16.59 16.24
CA ALA A 58 14.09 -16.86 14.94
C ALA A 58 13.50 -15.57 14.33
N CYS A 59 13.23 -15.60 13.03
CA CYS A 59 12.61 -14.52 12.27
C CYS A 59 11.55 -15.08 11.30
N ILE A 60 10.36 -14.47 11.30
CA ILE A 60 9.28 -14.71 10.34
C ILE A 60 9.00 -13.42 9.59
N GLU A 61 9.40 -13.37 8.32
CA GLU A 61 9.02 -12.30 7.41
C GLU A 61 7.71 -12.65 6.69
N PHE A 62 6.83 -11.68 6.59
CA PHE A 62 5.55 -11.82 5.89
C PHE A 62 5.71 -11.27 4.48
N LEU A 63 5.27 -12.04 3.50
CA LEU A 63 5.42 -11.74 2.08
C LEU A 63 4.05 -11.85 1.39
N PRO A 64 3.86 -11.20 0.23
CA PRO A 64 2.66 -11.40 -0.57
C PRO A 64 2.48 -12.89 -0.89
N GLY A 65 1.29 -13.43 -0.58
CA GLY A 65 0.96 -14.84 -0.77
C GLY A 65 0.02 -15.09 -1.93
N GLU A 66 -0.26 -16.37 -2.18
CA GLU A 66 -1.31 -16.78 -3.11
C GLU A 66 -2.62 -17.03 -2.36
N GLY A 67 -3.72 -16.47 -2.88
CA GLY A 67 -5.06 -16.63 -2.32
C GLY A 67 -6.00 -17.36 -3.28
N PRO A 68 -7.22 -17.72 -2.86
CA PRO A 68 -8.23 -18.25 -3.76
C PRO A 68 -8.56 -17.24 -4.86
N ASN A 69 -8.67 -17.70 -6.10
CA ASN A 69 -9.12 -16.89 -7.21
C ASN A 69 -10.65 -16.67 -7.11
N PRO A 70 -11.13 -15.45 -6.86
CA PRO A 70 -12.56 -15.18 -6.70
C PRO A 70 -13.37 -15.36 -8.00
N LEU A 71 -12.69 -15.47 -9.15
CA LEU A 71 -13.31 -15.58 -10.48
C LEU A 71 -13.21 -16.99 -11.08
N SER A 72 -12.61 -17.97 -10.37
CA SER A 72 -12.57 -19.35 -10.85
C SER A 72 -13.84 -20.09 -10.41
N PRO A 73 -14.76 -20.46 -11.32
CA PRO A 73 -15.85 -21.35 -10.96
C PRO A 73 -15.25 -22.67 -10.46
N SER A 74 -15.58 -23.03 -9.22
CA SER A 74 -15.20 -24.32 -8.63
C SER A 74 -16.03 -25.42 -9.31
N THR A 75 -15.58 -25.87 -10.48
CA THR A 75 -16.12 -27.08 -11.12
C THR A 75 -15.33 -28.32 -10.71
N THR A 76 -14.17 -28.16 -10.05
CA THR A 76 -13.25 -29.25 -9.67
C THR A 76 -13.02 -29.38 -8.16
N GLY A 77 -13.75 -28.64 -7.32
CA GLY A 77 -13.62 -28.72 -5.85
C GLY A 77 -12.38 -28.05 -5.25
N GLU A 78 -11.33 -27.79 -6.05
CA GLU A 78 -10.17 -26.98 -5.66
C GLU A 78 -10.25 -25.59 -6.28
N ALA A 79 -10.36 -24.56 -5.44
CA ALA A 79 -10.28 -23.17 -5.90
C ALA A 79 -8.87 -22.92 -6.45
N LYS A 80 -8.75 -22.54 -7.73
CA LYS A 80 -7.47 -22.12 -8.31
C LYS A 80 -6.85 -21.02 -7.44
N LYS A 81 -5.58 -21.17 -7.07
CA LYS A 81 -4.84 -20.11 -6.38
C LYS A 81 -4.47 -19.00 -7.37
N MET A 82 -4.45 -17.76 -6.90
CA MET A 82 -3.96 -16.60 -7.63
C MET A 82 -2.91 -15.85 -6.80
N LYS A 83 -1.90 -15.28 -7.46
CA LYS A 83 -0.95 -14.38 -6.81
C LYS A 83 -1.65 -13.15 -6.24
N TYR A 84 -1.03 -12.54 -5.23
CA TYR A 84 -1.43 -11.23 -4.73
C TYR A 84 -1.47 -10.20 -5.87
N GLN A 85 -2.55 -9.42 -5.90
CA GLN A 85 -2.83 -8.43 -6.93
C GLN A 85 -3.46 -7.16 -6.35
N GLY A 86 -3.13 -6.88 -5.08
CA GLY A 86 -3.56 -5.67 -4.42
C GLY A 86 -4.96 -5.72 -3.84
N GLN A 87 -5.54 -6.91 -3.64
CA GLN A 87 -6.90 -7.08 -3.11
C GLN A 87 -7.07 -6.47 -1.71
N PHE A 88 -5.98 -6.45 -0.93
CA PHE A 88 -5.83 -5.81 0.38
C PHE A 88 -4.57 -4.93 0.35
N GLY A 89 -4.42 -3.96 1.26
CA GLY A 89 -3.19 -3.18 1.35
C GLY A 89 -2.13 -3.94 2.11
N PHE A 90 -0.98 -4.15 1.50
CA PHE A 90 0.16 -4.78 2.15
C PHE A 90 1.44 -4.10 1.70
N ASP A 91 2.14 -3.49 2.66
CA ASP A 91 3.39 -2.78 2.42
C ASP A 91 4.48 -3.33 3.32
N PHE A 92 5.49 -3.96 2.72
CA PHE A 92 6.62 -4.57 3.42
C PHE A 92 7.93 -4.02 2.86
N PHE A 93 9.03 -4.15 3.62
CA PHE A 93 10.31 -3.64 3.17
C PHE A 93 10.99 -4.61 2.18
N ARG A 94 11.43 -4.11 1.02
CA ARG A 94 12.06 -4.92 -0.04
C ARG A 94 13.56 -5.03 0.18
N LYS A 95 14.01 -6.08 0.88
CA LYS A 95 15.42 -6.31 1.20
C LYS A 95 16.22 -6.88 0.03
N LYS A 96 17.51 -6.52 -0.07
CA LYS A 96 18.45 -6.98 -1.10
C LYS A 96 18.64 -8.50 -1.19
N ASN A 97 18.62 -9.15 -0.03
CA ASN A 97 18.82 -10.60 0.10
C ASN A 97 17.56 -11.33 0.60
N SER A 98 16.38 -10.82 0.23
CA SER A 98 15.11 -11.49 0.58
C SER A 98 14.92 -12.77 -0.24
N VAL A 99 14.15 -13.72 0.30
CA VAL A 99 13.61 -14.85 -0.47
C VAL A 99 12.48 -14.43 -1.42
N TYR A 100 12.01 -13.19 -1.30
CA TYR A 100 11.05 -12.59 -2.23
C TYR A 100 11.79 -12.02 -3.45
N THR A 101 11.46 -12.53 -4.63
CA THR A 101 12.17 -12.22 -5.88
C THR A 101 11.25 -11.73 -7.01
N ASP A 102 9.97 -11.47 -6.71
CA ASP A 102 9.01 -11.00 -7.72
C ASP A 102 9.29 -9.54 -8.14
N GLU A 103 10.03 -8.77 -7.34
CA GLU A 103 10.48 -7.41 -7.68
C GLU A 103 11.89 -7.12 -7.14
N LYS A 104 12.52 -6.03 -7.58
CA LYS A 104 13.86 -5.64 -7.08
C LYS A 104 13.78 -5.13 -5.64
N SER A 105 14.89 -5.29 -4.92
CA SER A 105 15.04 -4.69 -3.60
C SER A 105 14.99 -3.16 -3.67
N PHE A 106 14.69 -2.49 -2.54
CA PHE A 106 14.78 -1.04 -2.50
C PHE A 106 16.19 -0.57 -2.83
N PHE A 107 17.21 -1.22 -2.30
CA PHE A 107 18.60 -0.91 -2.60
C PHE A 107 18.92 -0.97 -4.11
N ASP A 108 18.56 -2.06 -4.78
CA ASP A 108 18.85 -2.27 -6.21
C ASP A 108 17.92 -1.45 -7.13
N SER A 109 16.84 -0.92 -6.56
CA SER A 109 15.92 -0.02 -7.24
C SER A 109 16.35 1.44 -7.11
N LEU A 110 17.38 1.78 -6.33
CA LEU A 110 17.88 3.15 -6.29
C LEU A 110 18.65 3.49 -7.57
N PRO A 111 18.57 4.75 -8.04
CA PRO A 111 19.45 5.24 -9.08
C PRO A 111 20.89 5.36 -8.51
N LEU A 112 21.78 4.43 -8.88
CA LEU A 112 23.14 4.32 -8.32
C LEU A 112 24.11 5.40 -8.84
N ASP A 113 23.88 5.95 -10.03
CA ASP A 113 24.73 6.98 -10.63
C ASP A 113 24.26 8.39 -10.26
N THR A 114 24.76 8.92 -9.14
CA THR A 114 24.65 10.35 -8.83
C THR A 114 25.90 10.89 -8.13
N GLN A 115 27.04 10.98 -8.84
CA GLN A 115 27.90 12.18 -8.69
C GLN A 115 27.15 13.45 -9.12
N THR A 116 26.00 13.30 -9.79
CA THR A 116 24.98 14.31 -9.99
C THR A 116 23.80 13.99 -9.08
N GLY A 117 23.82 14.44 -7.82
CA GLY A 117 22.58 14.44 -7.03
C GLY A 117 21.45 15.05 -7.88
N TYR A 118 20.20 14.65 -7.64
CA TYR A 118 19.05 15.29 -8.28
C TYR A 118 18.97 16.75 -7.79
N PHE A 119 19.80 17.62 -8.37
CA PHE A 119 19.91 19.04 -8.15
C PHE A 119 19.44 19.71 -9.44
N SER A 120 18.30 20.41 -9.40
CA SER A 120 18.10 21.48 -10.37
C SER A 120 18.84 22.71 -9.83
N GLU A 121 19.79 23.27 -10.59
CA GLU A 121 20.48 24.53 -10.26
C GLU A 121 19.50 25.71 -10.07
N ASN A 122 18.24 25.55 -10.50
CA ASN A 122 17.19 26.58 -10.42
C ASN A 122 16.16 26.37 -9.28
N GLY A 123 16.46 25.54 -8.27
CA GLY A 123 15.85 25.69 -6.94
C GLY A 123 14.50 25.03 -6.63
N VAL A 124 13.99 24.05 -7.39
CA VAL A 124 12.65 23.48 -7.12
C VAL A 124 12.66 22.01 -6.68
N PHE A 125 13.77 21.28 -6.87
CA PHE A 125 13.88 19.88 -6.48
C PHE A 125 15.11 19.59 -5.61
N LYS A 126 14.87 19.37 -4.32
CA LYS A 126 15.82 18.82 -3.33
C LYS A 126 15.04 17.99 -2.34
N GLN A 127 15.01 16.67 -2.50
CA GLN A 127 14.59 15.78 -1.41
C GLN A 127 15.80 15.07 -0.81
N TYR A 128 16.60 14.38 -1.63
CA TYR A 128 17.81 13.68 -1.17
C TYR A 128 18.99 13.99 -2.08
N LYS A 129 20.16 14.28 -1.49
CA LYS A 129 21.38 14.62 -2.23
C LYS A 129 22.08 13.38 -2.79
N THR A 130 21.85 12.22 -2.18
CA THR A 130 22.48 10.95 -2.56
C THR A 130 21.49 9.79 -2.48
N ALA A 131 21.77 8.72 -3.23
CA ALA A 131 21.03 7.46 -3.12
C ALA A 131 21.00 6.92 -1.68
N LYS A 132 22.07 7.13 -0.90
CA LYS A 132 22.05 6.79 0.53
C LYS A 132 20.99 7.58 1.29
N GLU A 133 21.03 8.91 1.21
CA GLU A 133 20.14 9.72 2.05
C GLU A 133 18.67 9.34 1.82
N GLN A 134 18.32 9.05 0.56
CA GLN A 134 17.01 8.52 0.20
C GLN A 134 16.74 7.16 0.82
N TYR A 135 17.69 6.24 0.70
CA TYR A 135 17.59 4.90 1.27
C TYR A 135 17.43 4.92 2.80
N GLU A 136 18.26 5.69 3.52
CA GLU A 136 18.15 5.88 4.96
C GLU A 136 16.80 6.50 5.37
N ALA A 137 16.25 7.41 4.55
CA ALA A 137 14.93 7.98 4.79
C ALA A 137 13.81 6.97 4.52
N LEU A 138 13.91 6.17 3.47
CA LEU A 138 12.97 5.11 3.16
C LEU A 138 12.94 4.06 4.29
N CYS A 139 14.09 3.67 4.83
CA CYS A 139 14.18 2.79 5.99
C CYS A 139 13.43 3.32 7.23
N LYS A 140 13.26 4.64 7.37
CA LYS A 140 12.54 5.27 8.50
C LYS A 140 11.02 5.21 8.34
N GLU A 141 10.49 4.88 7.17
CA GLU A 141 9.05 4.69 6.96
C GLU A 141 8.51 3.44 7.67
N TYR A 142 9.41 2.53 8.05
CA TYR A 142 9.09 1.26 8.67
C TYR A 142 9.62 1.23 10.10
N LYS A 143 8.74 0.85 11.03
CA LYS A 143 9.20 0.41 12.36
C LYS A 143 10.06 -0.84 12.19
N LYS A 144 11.04 -1.01 13.07
CA LYS A 144 12.00 -2.11 12.96
C LYS A 144 12.38 -2.71 14.31
N HIS A 145 12.78 -3.97 14.27
CA HIS A 145 13.35 -4.71 15.39
C HIS A 145 14.72 -5.28 15.03
N PRO A 146 15.71 -5.26 15.94
CA PRO A 146 17.02 -5.84 15.67
C PRO A 146 16.96 -7.37 15.67
N ILE A 147 17.66 -8.01 14.74
CA ILE A 147 17.90 -9.46 14.71
C ILE A 147 19.28 -9.72 15.33
N THR A 148 19.33 -10.30 16.52
CA THR A 148 20.55 -10.30 17.35
C THR A 148 21.41 -11.54 17.23
N TYR A 149 20.87 -12.63 16.66
CA TYR A 149 21.63 -13.87 16.50
C TYR A 149 22.51 -13.92 15.26
N ARG A 150 22.26 -13.04 14.28
CA ARG A 150 23.15 -12.91 13.14
C ARG A 150 24.51 -12.35 13.68
N PRO A 151 25.67 -12.68 13.09
CA PRO A 151 26.98 -12.15 13.53
C PRO A 151 27.39 -10.87 12.78
N LYS A 152 27.42 -9.70 13.44
CA LYS A 152 27.71 -8.40 12.77
C LYS A 152 28.98 -8.49 11.92
N LYS A 153 28.85 -8.64 10.60
CA LYS A 153 30.00 -8.55 9.69
C LYS A 153 30.32 -7.07 9.49
N GLU A 154 31.61 -6.74 9.48
CA GLU A 154 32.07 -5.43 9.03
C GLU A 154 31.52 -5.19 7.61
N ILE A 155 30.77 -4.10 7.47
CA ILE A 155 30.19 -3.65 6.22
C ILE A 155 31.35 -3.24 5.32
N LYS A 156 31.70 -4.07 4.33
CA LYS A 156 32.78 -3.73 3.39
C LYS A 156 32.31 -2.90 2.20
N ASP A 157 31.05 -3.03 1.78
CA ASP A 157 30.41 -2.17 0.78
C ASP A 157 28.88 -2.24 0.93
N GLY A 158 28.25 -1.17 1.43
CA GLY A 158 26.79 -1.09 1.61
C GLY A 158 26.39 -0.10 2.68
N TRP A 159 25.23 0.54 2.51
CA TRP A 159 24.66 1.44 3.52
C TRP A 159 23.77 0.60 4.46
N GLU A 160 23.90 0.75 5.80
CA GLU A 160 23.25 -0.04 6.88
C GLU A 160 22.52 -1.37 6.54
N SER A 161 23.12 -2.47 7.00
CA SER A 161 22.52 -3.49 7.88
C SER A 161 21.06 -3.99 7.68
N GLU A 162 20.51 -4.08 6.47
CA GLU A 162 19.16 -4.69 6.25
C GLU A 162 19.04 -6.12 6.80
N GLU A 163 20.12 -6.89 6.73
CA GLU A 163 20.21 -8.25 7.25
C GLU A 163 20.12 -8.30 8.79
N TRP A 164 20.11 -7.18 9.47
CA TRP A 164 20.17 -7.11 10.94
C TRP A 164 18.87 -6.59 11.52
N LEU A 165 17.92 -6.27 10.65
CA LEU A 165 16.73 -5.54 10.97
C LEU A 165 15.53 -6.28 10.41
N TYR A 166 14.57 -6.54 11.28
CA TYR A 166 13.23 -6.91 10.90
C TYR A 166 12.43 -5.64 10.67
N TYR A 167 11.97 -5.38 9.45
CA TYR A 167 11.09 -4.27 9.16
C TYR A 167 9.64 -4.74 9.25
N ILE A 168 8.84 -4.04 10.06
CA ILE A 168 7.45 -4.41 10.35
C ILE A 168 6.58 -4.00 9.15
N PRO A 169 5.94 -4.96 8.44
CA PRO A 169 5.02 -4.63 7.36
C PRO A 169 3.71 -4.03 7.88
N TYR A 170 3.06 -3.24 7.01
CA TYR A 170 1.73 -2.69 7.22
C TYR A 170 0.68 -3.51 6.46
N LEU A 171 -0.47 -3.71 7.08
CA LEU A 171 -1.61 -4.42 6.52
C LEU A 171 -2.89 -3.58 6.68
N THR A 172 -3.70 -3.51 5.62
CA THR A 172 -5.07 -3.00 5.66
C THR A 172 -6.04 -4.10 5.29
N LEU A 173 -7.00 -4.35 6.18
CA LEU A 173 -8.13 -5.26 5.99
C LEU A 173 -9.41 -4.59 6.48
N TYR A 174 -10.48 -4.71 5.71
CA TYR A 174 -11.81 -4.36 6.19
C TYR A 174 -12.33 -5.46 7.11
N SER A 175 -13.30 -5.16 7.97
CA SER A 175 -13.91 -6.18 8.81
C SER A 175 -14.93 -7.01 8.03
N LYS A 176 -15.07 -8.27 8.44
CA LYS A 176 -16.08 -9.17 7.89
C LYS A 176 -17.49 -8.60 8.06
N GLU A 177 -17.81 -8.09 9.25
CA GLU A 177 -19.12 -7.49 9.53
C GLU A 177 -19.45 -6.32 8.58
N TYR A 178 -18.46 -5.48 8.28
CA TYR A 178 -18.64 -4.37 7.36
C TYR A 178 -18.83 -4.86 5.93
N VAL A 179 -17.94 -5.71 5.43
CA VAL A 179 -17.98 -6.21 4.04
C VAL A 179 -19.27 -6.99 3.75
N GLU A 180 -19.75 -7.78 4.71
CA GLU A 180 -21.00 -8.53 4.57
C GLU A 180 -22.23 -7.60 4.54
N SER A 181 -22.16 -6.42 5.16
CA SER A 181 -23.24 -5.41 5.12
C SER A 181 -23.36 -4.66 3.79
N LEU A 182 -22.30 -4.66 2.96
CA LEU A 182 -22.27 -3.92 1.70
C LEU A 182 -23.14 -4.59 0.62
N THR A 183 -23.77 -3.76 -0.22
CA THR A 183 -24.54 -4.20 -1.41
C THR A 183 -23.76 -4.04 -2.72
N SER A 184 -22.61 -3.37 -2.70
CA SER A 184 -21.76 -3.17 -3.88
C SER A 184 -21.30 -4.50 -4.49
N GLU A 185 -21.20 -4.55 -5.83
CA GLU A 185 -20.58 -5.67 -6.55
C GLU A 185 -19.08 -5.76 -6.25
N TYR A 186 -18.40 -4.62 -6.13
CA TYR A 186 -16.95 -4.52 -5.91
C TYR A 186 -16.65 -4.26 -4.43
N LYS A 187 -16.72 -5.32 -3.63
CA LYS A 187 -16.49 -5.24 -2.19
C LYS A 187 -14.98 -5.25 -1.86
N PRO A 188 -14.55 -4.51 -0.83
CA PRO A 188 -13.24 -4.76 -0.24
C PRO A 188 -13.14 -6.15 0.37
N VAL A 189 -11.92 -6.61 0.64
CA VAL A 189 -11.68 -7.90 1.29
C VAL A 189 -11.44 -7.74 2.79
N TYR A 190 -11.85 -8.76 3.55
CA TYR A 190 -11.57 -8.90 4.98
C TYR A 190 -10.58 -10.04 5.28
N GLU A 191 -10.01 -10.65 4.24
CA GLU A 191 -9.04 -11.74 4.34
C GLU A 191 -7.75 -11.39 3.59
N ALA A 192 -6.60 -11.62 4.24
CA ALA A 192 -5.29 -11.54 3.62
C ALA A 192 -4.65 -12.93 3.54
N TYR A 193 -4.04 -13.22 2.40
CA TYR A 193 -3.27 -14.44 2.15
C TYR A 193 -1.80 -14.04 1.98
N LEU A 194 -0.97 -14.43 2.93
CA LEU A 194 0.44 -14.08 3.00
C LEU A 194 1.30 -15.34 2.92
N SER A 195 2.41 -15.28 2.21
CA SER A 195 3.48 -16.27 2.33
C SER A 195 4.39 -15.90 3.49
N LEU A 196 5.12 -16.88 4.02
CA LEU A 196 6.04 -16.69 5.14
C LEU A 196 7.46 -17.05 4.72
N SER A 197 8.43 -16.19 5.03
CA SER A 197 9.85 -16.57 5.06
C SER A 197 10.23 -16.91 6.50
N VAL A 198 10.74 -18.12 6.72
CA VAL A 198 11.09 -18.61 8.05
C VAL A 198 12.60 -18.78 8.14
N GLU A 199 13.19 -18.23 9.19
CA GLU A 199 14.58 -18.46 9.59
C GLU A 199 14.59 -18.82 11.09
N ILE A 200 15.33 -19.86 11.44
CA ILE A 200 15.41 -20.38 12.81
C ILE A 200 16.88 -20.59 13.14
N GLU A 201 17.41 -19.86 14.12
CA GLU A 201 18.81 -20.00 14.51
C GLU A 201 19.05 -21.25 15.38
N LYS A 202 18.10 -21.58 16.25
CA LYS A 202 18.13 -22.78 17.09
C LYS A 202 16.77 -23.45 17.07
N ASP A 203 16.78 -24.79 17.07
CA ASP A 203 15.56 -25.59 17.19
C ASP A 203 14.61 -25.02 18.26
N ILE A 204 13.33 -24.97 17.91
CA ILE A 204 12.26 -24.49 18.78
C ILE A 204 11.24 -25.60 19.02
N ASP A 205 10.38 -25.42 20.02
CA ASP A 205 9.31 -26.37 20.29
C ASP A 205 8.02 -26.02 19.53
N GLN A 206 7.70 -24.73 19.39
CA GLN A 206 6.47 -24.27 18.77
C GLN A 206 6.50 -22.79 18.39
N TRP A 207 5.58 -22.42 17.49
CA TRP A 207 5.19 -21.06 17.19
C TRP A 207 3.84 -20.75 17.83
N LYS A 208 3.63 -19.51 18.28
CA LYS A 208 2.29 -19.01 18.62
C LYS A 208 2.06 -17.63 18.02
N PHE A 209 0.88 -17.46 17.43
CA PHE A 209 0.38 -16.15 17.03
C PHE A 209 -0.38 -15.54 18.20
N GLU A 210 -0.12 -14.26 18.47
CA GLU A 210 -0.77 -13.48 19.53
C GLU A 210 -1.33 -12.20 18.93
N TYR A 211 -2.63 -12.02 19.13
CA TYR A 211 -3.43 -10.90 18.64
C TYR A 211 -4.78 -10.91 19.38
N ASP A 212 -5.57 -9.86 19.24
CA ASP A 212 -6.94 -9.82 19.78
C ASP A 212 -7.85 -10.78 19.00
N THR A 213 -8.21 -11.90 19.61
CA THR A 213 -9.04 -12.96 19.00
C THR A 213 -10.49 -12.55 18.79
N SER A 214 -10.94 -11.45 19.39
CA SER A 214 -12.24 -10.85 19.09
C SER A 214 -12.23 -10.06 17.78
N LEU A 215 -11.05 -9.60 17.35
CA LEU A 215 -10.86 -8.81 16.12
C LEU A 215 -10.33 -9.64 14.96
N PHE A 216 -9.52 -10.67 15.23
CA PHE A 216 -8.86 -11.44 14.16
C PHE A 216 -8.97 -12.95 14.34
N LYS A 217 -8.82 -13.65 13.23
CA LYS A 217 -8.55 -15.08 13.17
C LYS A 217 -7.40 -15.33 12.20
N HIS A 218 -6.60 -16.35 12.47
CA HIS A 218 -5.63 -16.86 11.51
C HIS A 218 -5.80 -18.35 11.25
N SER A 219 -5.28 -18.81 10.12
CA SER A 219 -5.06 -20.22 9.83
C SER A 219 -3.83 -20.40 8.95
N LEU A 220 -3.12 -21.50 9.15
CA LEU A 220 -1.99 -21.93 8.33
C LEU A 220 -2.43 -23.12 7.48
N GLU A 221 -2.06 -23.14 6.20
CA GLU A 221 -2.31 -24.29 5.32
C GLU A 221 -1.54 -25.54 5.77
N ILE A 222 -0.30 -25.36 6.23
CA ILE A 222 0.57 -26.41 6.79
C ILE A 222 1.34 -25.87 8.01
N PRO A 223 1.76 -26.74 8.95
CA PRO A 223 2.59 -26.34 10.08
C PRO A 223 3.90 -25.68 9.64
N LEU A 224 4.41 -24.76 10.46
CA LEU A 224 5.71 -24.13 10.26
C LEU A 224 6.84 -25.02 10.74
N GLU A 225 8.00 -24.92 10.07
CA GLU A 225 9.25 -25.56 10.49
C GLU A 225 9.63 -25.20 11.94
N THR A 226 10.20 -26.16 12.67
CA THR A 226 10.69 -25.96 14.05
C THR A 226 12.17 -26.27 14.20
N LYS A 227 12.81 -26.79 13.15
CA LYS A 227 14.24 -27.07 13.08
C LYS A 227 15.04 -25.87 12.62
N LYS A 228 16.27 -25.75 13.10
CA LYS A 228 17.23 -24.76 12.62
C LYS A 228 17.23 -24.73 11.08
N CYS A 229 17.01 -23.56 10.50
CA CYS A 229 16.97 -23.37 9.06
C CYS A 229 17.43 -21.96 8.67
N GLN A 230 18.00 -21.86 7.47
CA GLN A 230 18.30 -20.58 6.82
C GLN A 230 17.01 -19.93 6.31
N PRO A 231 16.99 -18.62 6.00
CA PRO A 231 15.81 -17.96 5.45
C PRO A 231 15.26 -18.71 4.24
N THR A 232 14.07 -19.28 4.38
CA THR A 232 13.46 -20.12 3.36
C THR A 232 12.01 -19.71 3.17
N LYS A 233 11.58 -19.50 1.91
CA LYS A 233 10.18 -19.29 1.59
C LYS A 233 9.40 -20.56 1.92
N HIS A 234 8.52 -20.48 2.90
CA HIS A 234 7.70 -21.59 3.32
C HIS A 234 6.55 -21.77 2.32
N GLY A 235 6.31 -22.99 1.85
CA GLY A 235 5.18 -23.31 0.96
C GLY A 235 3.80 -23.17 1.61
N CYS A 236 3.72 -22.62 2.82
CA CYS A 236 2.48 -22.39 3.57
C CYS A 236 1.99 -20.97 3.33
N ASN A 237 0.70 -20.81 3.03
CA ASN A 237 0.05 -19.52 3.17
C ASN A 237 -0.56 -19.35 4.57
N LEU A 238 -0.29 -18.21 5.17
CA LEU A 238 -1.02 -17.67 6.31
C LEU A 238 -2.25 -16.94 5.79
N LYS A 239 -3.42 -17.36 6.25
CA LYS A 239 -4.66 -16.60 6.10
C LYS A 239 -4.91 -15.81 7.37
N ILE A 240 -5.07 -14.49 7.24
CA ILE A 240 -5.54 -13.59 8.31
C ILE A 240 -6.95 -13.14 7.94
N THR A 241 -7.87 -13.16 8.89
CA THR A 241 -9.26 -12.71 8.73
C THR A 241 -9.54 -11.63 9.77
N CYS A 242 -10.02 -10.46 9.32
CA CYS A 242 -10.51 -9.41 10.21
C CYS A 242 -12.01 -9.59 10.44
N LEU A 243 -12.40 -9.76 11.70
CA LEU A 243 -13.76 -10.09 12.11
C LEU A 243 -14.59 -8.83 12.37
N LYS A 244 -14.00 -7.83 13.03
CA LYS A 244 -14.69 -6.63 13.52
C LYS A 244 -13.88 -5.36 13.28
N ASP A 245 -14.58 -4.23 13.22
CA ASP A 245 -13.97 -2.91 13.14
C ASP A 245 -13.18 -2.57 14.42
N PHE A 246 -12.13 -1.77 14.27
CA PHE A 246 -11.34 -1.26 15.38
C PHE A 246 -10.75 0.14 15.08
N ASP A 247 -10.65 0.98 16.11
CA ASP A 247 -10.24 2.38 16.02
C ASP A 247 -8.77 2.64 16.32
N ARG A 248 -8.03 1.62 16.75
CA ARG A 248 -6.59 1.77 17.06
C ARG A 248 -5.81 0.71 16.33
N GLU A 249 -4.63 1.07 15.89
CA GLU A 249 -3.69 0.14 15.29
C GLU A 249 -3.53 -1.14 16.13
N GLN A 250 -3.54 -2.28 15.45
CA GLN A 250 -3.38 -3.60 16.04
C GLN A 250 -2.08 -4.24 15.56
N GLU A 251 -1.59 -5.21 16.32
CA GLU A 251 -0.44 -6.01 15.93
C GLU A 251 -0.82 -7.49 15.92
N ILE A 252 -0.35 -8.21 14.91
CA ILE A 252 -0.33 -9.67 14.88
C ILE A 252 1.11 -10.07 15.12
N ARG A 253 1.39 -10.57 16.33
CA ARG A 253 2.72 -10.97 16.77
C ARG A 253 2.89 -12.47 16.63
N VAL A 254 4.09 -12.89 16.27
CA VAL A 254 4.47 -14.30 16.25
C VAL A 254 5.63 -14.51 17.20
N TYR A 255 5.46 -15.45 18.11
CA TYR A 255 6.43 -15.83 19.11
C TYR A 255 6.97 -17.23 18.83
N ALA A 256 8.29 -17.36 18.94
CA ALA A 256 8.99 -18.63 18.97
C ALA A 256 9.18 -19.07 20.43
N TYR A 257 8.87 -20.33 20.70
CA TYR A 257 9.06 -20.93 22.02
C TYR A 257 10.29 -21.84 21.98
N PRO A 258 11.35 -21.54 22.73
CA PRO A 258 12.59 -22.33 22.73
C PRO A 258 12.35 -23.82 23.02
N LYS A 259 13.27 -24.66 22.55
CA LYS A 259 13.37 -26.07 22.94
C LYS A 259 13.31 -26.25 24.46
N GLY A 260 12.49 -27.21 24.91
CA GLY A 260 12.30 -27.50 26.32
C GLY A 260 11.19 -26.68 27.00
N SER A 261 10.48 -25.84 26.25
CA SER A 261 9.33 -25.08 26.75
C SER A 261 8.07 -25.94 26.86
N LYS A 262 7.83 -26.90 25.95
CA LYS A 262 6.59 -27.71 25.92
C LYS A 262 6.29 -28.49 27.21
N GLY A 263 7.31 -28.80 28.01
CA GLY A 263 7.16 -29.50 29.30
C GLY A 263 7.04 -28.58 30.52
N LYS A 264 7.03 -27.26 30.34
CA LYS A 264 6.98 -26.28 31.43
C LYS A 264 5.54 -25.85 31.74
N HIS A 265 5.34 -25.31 32.94
CA HIS A 265 4.07 -24.68 33.29
C HIS A 265 3.80 -23.45 32.40
N GLU A 266 2.53 -23.11 32.16
CA GLU A 266 2.12 -22.05 31.21
C GLU A 266 2.82 -20.71 31.45
N LEU A 267 2.87 -20.23 32.69
CA LEU A 267 3.57 -19.01 33.06
C LEU A 267 5.08 -19.05 32.77
N GLU A 268 5.72 -20.22 32.93
CA GLU A 268 7.13 -20.38 32.57
C GLU A 268 7.31 -20.35 31.05
N GLN A 269 6.45 -21.05 30.30
CA GLN A 269 6.46 -21.00 28.84
C GLN A 269 6.31 -19.57 28.34
N GLU A 270 5.37 -18.82 28.91
CA GLU A 270 5.10 -17.44 28.57
C GLU A 270 6.31 -16.52 28.83
N SER A 271 7.06 -16.78 29.90
CA SER A 271 8.31 -16.06 30.19
C SER A 271 9.49 -16.40 29.27
N MET A 272 9.40 -17.53 28.56
CA MET A 272 10.43 -18.02 27.65
C MET A 272 10.20 -17.62 26.19
N LYS A 273 9.01 -17.09 25.85
CA LYS A 273 8.67 -16.79 24.46
C LYS A 273 9.55 -15.65 23.93
N GLU A 274 10.03 -15.80 22.71
CA GLU A 274 10.84 -14.79 22.04
C GLU A 274 10.10 -14.28 20.80
N LEU A 275 10.09 -12.96 20.61
CA LEU A 275 9.45 -12.35 19.44
C LEU A 275 10.18 -12.81 18.18
N ALA A 276 9.42 -13.17 17.15
CA ALA A 276 9.96 -13.62 15.87
C ALA A 276 9.37 -12.90 14.65
N GLY A 277 8.21 -12.26 14.77
CA GLY A 277 7.62 -11.47 13.69
C GLY A 277 6.45 -10.63 14.19
N VAL A 278 6.18 -9.54 13.47
CA VAL A 278 5.07 -8.62 13.76
C VAL A 278 4.50 -8.11 12.45
N ILE A 279 3.19 -8.16 12.26
CA ILE A 279 2.49 -7.33 11.26
C ILE A 279 1.73 -6.24 12.00
N LYS A 280 1.78 -5.03 11.47
CA LYS A 280 0.97 -3.90 11.93
C LYS A 280 -0.30 -3.79 11.08
N VAL A 281 -1.47 -3.92 11.71
CA VAL A 281 -2.77 -3.78 11.05
C VAL A 281 -3.35 -2.40 11.35
N LEU A 282 -3.57 -1.61 10.31
CA LEU A 282 -4.07 -0.24 10.45
C LEU A 282 -5.56 -0.22 10.84
N PRO A 283 -6.02 0.79 11.61
CA PRO A 283 -7.42 0.91 12.03
C PRO A 283 -8.36 1.05 10.84
N ASN A 284 -9.52 0.38 10.93
CA ASN A 284 -10.41 0.14 9.80
C ASN A 284 -11.87 0.52 10.06
N SER A 285 -12.17 1.08 11.24
CA SER A 285 -13.51 1.53 11.59
C SER A 285 -14.01 2.62 10.64
N ALA A 286 -15.30 2.97 10.74
CA ALA A 286 -15.90 4.05 9.96
C ALA A 286 -15.14 5.38 10.03
N ASN A 287 -14.44 5.68 11.13
CA ASN A 287 -13.63 6.90 11.29
C ASN A 287 -12.38 6.92 10.40
N TYR A 288 -11.91 5.74 9.97
CA TYR A 288 -10.72 5.56 9.16
C TYR A 288 -11.04 5.23 7.71
N ARG A 289 -12.28 4.90 7.36
CA ARG A 289 -12.71 4.73 5.98
C ARG A 289 -13.07 6.09 5.38
N LYS A 290 -12.50 6.40 4.21
CA LYS A 290 -12.83 7.60 3.44
C LYS A 290 -13.65 7.24 2.22
N LYS A 291 -14.47 8.16 1.76
CA LYS A 291 -15.23 8.01 0.52
C LYS A 291 -14.76 9.04 -0.49
N VAL A 292 -14.65 8.62 -1.75
CA VAL A 292 -14.38 9.52 -2.86
C VAL A 292 -15.44 9.32 -3.92
N ASN A 293 -16.13 10.39 -4.28
CA ASN A 293 -17.10 10.35 -5.35
C ASN A 293 -16.35 10.42 -6.70
N VAL A 294 -16.66 9.46 -7.56
CA VAL A 294 -16.02 9.32 -8.88
C VAL A 294 -17.09 9.37 -9.95
N LEU A 295 -16.96 10.30 -10.90
CA LEU A 295 -17.81 10.36 -12.08
C LEU A 295 -17.07 9.80 -13.30
N ALA A 296 -17.51 8.65 -13.80
CA ALA A 296 -17.05 8.10 -15.07
C ALA A 296 -17.90 8.65 -16.22
N VAL A 297 -17.25 9.37 -17.14
CA VAL A 297 -17.85 9.96 -18.33
C VAL A 297 -17.39 9.14 -19.53
N GLN A 298 -18.24 8.23 -20.01
CA GLN A 298 -17.98 7.44 -21.22
C GLN A 298 -18.33 8.25 -22.46
N LEU A 299 -17.38 8.45 -23.37
CA LEU A 299 -17.59 9.30 -24.55
C LEU A 299 -17.92 8.48 -25.79
N GLN A 300 -18.73 9.07 -26.67
CA GLN A 300 -19.06 8.55 -27.98
C GLN A 300 -18.71 9.58 -29.07
N THR A 301 -17.97 9.18 -30.10
CA THR A 301 -17.50 10.05 -31.19
C THR A 301 -17.71 9.43 -32.56
N ASP A 302 -17.78 10.26 -33.61
CA ASP A 302 -17.77 9.86 -35.03
C ASP A 302 -16.76 10.76 -35.76
N VAL A 303 -15.48 10.43 -35.62
CA VAL A 303 -14.36 11.29 -36.07
C VAL A 303 -14.30 11.47 -37.59
N ASN A 304 -14.81 10.50 -38.33
CA ASN A 304 -14.81 10.45 -39.80
C ASN A 304 -16.07 11.07 -40.42
N ASP A 305 -16.98 11.60 -39.59
CA ASP A 305 -18.26 12.17 -40.02
C ASP A 305 -19.10 11.23 -40.90
N THR A 306 -19.18 9.98 -40.48
CA THR A 306 -19.89 8.91 -41.19
C THR A 306 -21.41 8.98 -41.02
N ASN A 307 -21.93 10.03 -40.38
CA ASN A 307 -23.31 10.20 -39.96
C ASN A 307 -23.77 9.04 -39.06
N GLY A 308 -22.93 8.68 -38.09
CA GLY A 308 -23.21 7.67 -37.07
C GLY A 308 -23.04 6.22 -37.51
N LYS A 309 -22.46 5.95 -38.69
CA LYS A 309 -22.19 4.58 -39.16
C LYS A 309 -20.98 3.95 -38.45
N GLU A 310 -19.94 4.74 -38.19
CA GLU A 310 -18.70 4.32 -37.53
C GLU A 310 -18.47 5.15 -36.27
N VAL A 311 -18.94 4.60 -35.15
CA VAL A 311 -18.95 5.30 -33.87
C VAL A 311 -17.95 4.67 -32.90
N GLN A 312 -17.06 5.48 -32.33
CA GLN A 312 -16.11 5.05 -31.31
C GLN A 312 -16.70 5.30 -29.92
N ARG A 313 -16.71 4.28 -29.05
CA ARG A 313 -17.26 4.35 -27.68
C ARG A 313 -16.22 3.98 -26.65
N GLY A 314 -15.83 4.92 -25.80
CA GLY A 314 -14.99 4.65 -24.63
C GLY A 314 -15.78 3.90 -23.56
N LYS A 315 -15.23 2.81 -23.05
CA LYS A 315 -15.88 1.96 -22.04
C LYS A 315 -14.97 1.78 -20.83
N PHE A 316 -15.59 1.76 -19.66
CA PHE A 316 -14.96 1.40 -18.39
C PHE A 316 -15.27 -0.09 -18.16
N TYR A 317 -14.26 -0.93 -18.29
CA TYR A 317 -14.45 -2.37 -18.24
C TYR A 317 -14.46 -2.89 -16.80
N LYS A 318 -15.10 -4.05 -16.59
CA LYS A 318 -15.29 -4.66 -15.26
C LYS A 318 -13.97 -4.94 -14.53
N ASP A 319 -12.96 -5.39 -15.25
CA ASP A 319 -11.61 -5.62 -14.72
C ASP A 319 -10.92 -4.33 -14.27
N GLN A 320 -11.05 -3.26 -15.07
CA GLN A 320 -10.57 -1.94 -14.70
C GLN A 320 -11.28 -1.41 -13.45
N ILE A 321 -12.62 -1.57 -13.35
CA ILE A 321 -13.39 -1.16 -12.18
C ILE A 321 -12.97 -1.96 -10.95
N GLN A 322 -12.80 -3.28 -11.07
CA GLN A 322 -12.36 -4.09 -9.95
C GLN A 322 -10.94 -3.69 -9.47
N ARG A 323 -10.02 -3.46 -10.41
CA ARG A 323 -8.67 -2.97 -10.10
C ARG A 323 -8.69 -1.59 -9.45
N PHE A 324 -9.58 -0.73 -9.91
CA PHE A 324 -9.85 0.57 -9.31
C PHE A 324 -10.22 0.42 -7.84
N HIS A 325 -11.23 -0.40 -7.52
CA HIS A 325 -11.61 -0.66 -6.14
C HIS A 325 -10.48 -1.27 -5.32
N HIS A 326 -9.76 -2.28 -5.83
CA HIS A 326 -8.65 -2.92 -5.11
C HIS A 326 -7.61 -1.91 -4.62
N LEU A 327 -7.10 -1.04 -5.51
CA LEU A 327 -6.02 -0.10 -5.15
C LEU A 327 -6.49 1.02 -4.22
N PHE A 328 -7.70 1.54 -4.40
CA PHE A 328 -8.29 2.51 -3.46
C PHE A 328 -8.50 1.89 -2.06
N ASN A 329 -8.97 0.64 -2.02
CA ASN A 329 -9.21 -0.09 -0.78
C ASN A 329 -7.93 -0.34 0.02
N GLN A 330 -6.75 -0.42 -0.60
CA GLN A 330 -5.48 -0.54 0.13
C GLN A 330 -5.26 0.60 1.12
N ALA A 331 -5.80 1.78 0.82
CA ALA A 331 -5.72 2.97 1.64
C ALA A 331 -7.00 3.24 2.45
N TYR A 332 -7.90 2.26 2.60
CA TYR A 332 -9.24 2.44 3.17
C TYR A 332 -10.01 3.62 2.54
N ILE A 333 -9.89 3.77 1.23
CA ILE A 333 -10.71 4.70 0.45
C ILE A 333 -11.70 3.89 -0.37
N GLU A 334 -12.96 4.28 -0.30
CA GLU A 334 -14.09 3.67 -0.98
C GLU A 334 -14.50 4.57 -2.15
N PRO A 335 -14.21 4.16 -3.40
CA PRO A 335 -14.65 4.92 -4.54
C PRO A 335 -16.15 4.66 -4.79
N GLU A 336 -16.94 5.72 -4.71
CA GLU A 336 -18.35 5.72 -5.10
C GLU A 336 -18.45 6.07 -6.59
N LEU A 337 -18.46 5.03 -7.43
CA LEU A 337 -18.44 5.16 -8.87
C LEU A 337 -19.86 5.42 -9.42
N GLU A 338 -20.05 6.60 -9.98
CA GLU A 338 -21.22 6.99 -10.74
C GLU A 338 -20.89 7.09 -12.23
N PHE A 339 -21.75 6.53 -13.08
CA PHE A 339 -21.65 6.71 -14.53
C PHE A 339 -22.49 7.91 -14.95
N TYR A 340 -21.88 8.81 -15.71
CA TYR A 340 -22.59 9.93 -16.33
C TYR A 340 -23.79 9.43 -17.13
N LYS A 341 -24.91 10.15 -16.99
CA LYS A 341 -26.11 9.96 -17.80
C LYS A 341 -26.61 11.32 -18.25
N THR A 342 -27.04 11.42 -19.50
CA THR A 342 -27.76 12.61 -19.98
C THR A 342 -29.13 12.71 -19.29
N LYS A 343 -29.80 13.86 -19.42
CA LYS A 343 -31.17 14.05 -18.90
C LYS A 343 -32.16 13.01 -19.45
N ASP A 344 -31.93 12.57 -20.69
CA ASP A 344 -32.76 11.57 -21.38
C ASP A 344 -32.34 10.12 -21.06
N GLY A 345 -31.34 9.94 -20.18
CA GLY A 345 -30.89 8.64 -19.71
C GLY A 345 -29.84 7.95 -20.61
N GLU A 346 -29.27 8.65 -21.59
CA GLU A 346 -28.19 8.10 -22.41
C GLU A 346 -26.93 7.88 -21.59
N LYS A 347 -26.26 6.75 -21.82
CA LYS A 347 -25.10 6.30 -21.05
C LYS A 347 -23.77 6.93 -21.47
N PHE A 348 -23.75 7.59 -22.62
CA PHE A 348 -22.56 8.21 -23.19
C PHE A 348 -22.74 9.72 -23.27
N LEU A 349 -21.65 10.46 -23.09
CA LEU A 349 -21.57 11.82 -23.59
C LEU A 349 -21.41 11.77 -25.11
N ASP A 350 -22.49 12.05 -25.83
CA ASP A 350 -22.52 11.98 -27.29
C ASP A 350 -21.90 13.23 -27.93
N LEU A 351 -20.73 13.05 -28.54
CA LEU A 351 -20.01 14.05 -29.30
C LEU A 351 -19.96 13.70 -30.79
N THR A 352 -20.78 12.76 -31.27
CA THR A 352 -20.78 12.32 -32.68
C THR A 352 -21.09 13.44 -33.66
N LYS A 353 -21.85 14.46 -33.26
CA LYS A 353 -22.16 15.64 -34.08
C LYS A 353 -21.29 16.85 -33.76
N ASP A 354 -20.37 16.76 -32.79
CA ASP A 354 -19.56 17.90 -32.38
C ASP A 354 -18.45 18.18 -33.40
N PRO A 355 -18.40 19.38 -34.01
CA PRO A 355 -17.40 19.71 -35.03
C PRO A 355 -15.97 19.73 -34.47
N ARG A 356 -15.75 19.86 -33.16
CA ARG A 356 -14.39 19.83 -32.56
C ARG A 356 -13.83 18.43 -32.41
N PHE A 357 -14.66 17.40 -32.56
CA PHE A 357 -14.26 15.99 -32.47
C PHE A 357 -14.29 15.31 -33.84
N LYS A 358 -14.12 16.09 -34.92
CA LYS A 358 -13.95 15.62 -36.30
C LYS A 358 -12.50 15.73 -36.73
N LYS A 359 -12.07 14.95 -37.73
CA LYS A 359 -10.71 15.04 -38.28
C LYS A 359 -10.33 16.46 -38.71
N ASN A 360 -9.04 16.78 -38.57
CA ASN A 360 -8.45 18.09 -38.92
C ASN A 360 -9.08 19.27 -38.15
N THR A 361 -9.29 19.12 -36.84
CA THR A 361 -9.90 20.15 -35.99
C THR A 361 -9.02 20.48 -34.79
N SER A 362 -9.52 21.33 -33.89
CA SER A 362 -8.77 21.78 -32.72
C SER A 362 -8.41 20.67 -31.73
N TYR A 363 -9.13 19.54 -31.71
CA TYR A 363 -8.86 18.44 -30.77
C TYR A 363 -8.43 17.14 -31.45
N ILE A 364 -8.64 16.98 -32.76
CA ILE A 364 -8.40 15.74 -33.50
C ILE A 364 -7.54 16.02 -34.74
N ASP A 365 -6.47 15.25 -34.93
CA ASP A 365 -5.59 15.34 -36.10
C ASP A 365 -6.23 14.77 -37.39
N GLY A 366 -5.47 14.74 -38.48
CA GLY A 366 -5.94 14.18 -39.76
C GLY A 366 -6.09 12.66 -39.76
N GLU A 367 -5.43 11.95 -38.84
CA GLU A 367 -5.51 10.51 -38.68
C GLU A 367 -6.70 10.08 -37.81
N GLY A 368 -7.23 10.99 -37.00
CA GLY A 368 -8.34 10.75 -36.08
C GLY A 368 -7.91 10.59 -34.61
N ASN A 369 -6.68 10.99 -34.26
CA ASN A 369 -6.14 10.90 -32.90
C ASN A 369 -6.36 12.21 -32.13
N ILE A 370 -6.47 12.11 -30.81
CA ILE A 370 -6.47 13.24 -29.89
C ILE A 370 -5.06 13.84 -29.81
N ILE A 371 -4.97 15.17 -29.86
CA ILE A 371 -3.70 15.93 -29.87
C ILE A 371 -3.42 16.71 -28.57
N TRP A 372 -4.09 16.38 -27.47
CA TRP A 372 -4.03 17.15 -26.23
C TRP A 372 -2.67 17.13 -25.54
N LYS A 373 -1.89 16.04 -25.67
CA LYS A 373 -0.61 15.92 -24.98
C LYS A 373 0.45 16.91 -25.48
N TYR A 374 0.39 17.30 -26.75
CA TYR A 374 1.32 18.25 -27.35
C TYR A 374 1.12 19.68 -26.86
N ASN A 375 -0.03 19.98 -26.26
CA ASN A 375 -0.44 21.35 -25.99
C ASN A 375 -1.34 21.43 -24.76
N ASN A 376 -0.74 21.81 -23.62
CA ASN A 376 -1.46 22.01 -22.36
C ASN A 376 -2.62 23.01 -22.49
N THR A 377 -2.52 24.01 -23.37
CA THR A 377 -3.62 24.94 -23.64
C THR A 377 -4.80 24.25 -24.32
N LEU A 378 -4.55 23.36 -25.28
CA LEU A 378 -5.60 22.54 -25.92
C LEU A 378 -6.20 21.56 -24.94
N ARG A 379 -5.37 20.86 -24.14
CA ARG A 379 -5.85 19.98 -23.06
C ARG A 379 -6.80 20.72 -22.12
N ASN A 380 -6.38 21.87 -21.59
CA ASN A 380 -7.19 22.66 -20.65
C ASN A 380 -8.48 23.20 -21.31
N SER A 381 -8.43 23.55 -22.60
CA SER A 381 -9.61 23.95 -23.37
C SER A 381 -10.59 22.79 -23.54
N GLY A 382 -10.10 21.60 -23.92
CA GLY A 382 -10.89 20.39 -24.04
C GLY A 382 -11.52 19.96 -22.71
N GLU A 383 -10.75 20.02 -21.62
CA GLU A 383 -11.23 19.73 -20.26
C GLU A 383 -12.41 20.64 -19.89
N LYS A 384 -12.23 21.97 -19.97
CA LYS A 384 -13.31 22.94 -19.69
C LYS A 384 -14.52 22.73 -20.59
N TYR A 385 -14.29 22.35 -21.84
CA TYR A 385 -15.38 22.07 -22.76
C TYR A 385 -16.19 20.85 -22.32
N LEU A 386 -15.53 19.74 -21.99
CA LEU A 386 -16.19 18.54 -21.49
C LEU A 386 -16.90 18.77 -20.16
N GLU A 387 -16.30 19.55 -19.25
CA GLU A 387 -16.93 19.92 -17.99
C GLU A 387 -18.22 20.72 -18.17
N SER A 388 -18.37 21.46 -19.27
CA SER A 388 -19.57 22.26 -19.53
C SER A 388 -20.84 21.42 -19.70
N PHE A 389 -20.69 20.13 -20.01
CA PHE A 389 -21.80 19.18 -20.10
C PHE A 389 -22.20 18.59 -18.74
N LEU A 390 -21.35 18.73 -17.73
CA LEU A 390 -21.54 18.06 -16.45
C LEU A 390 -22.42 18.88 -15.51
N PRO A 391 -23.28 18.24 -14.71
CA PRO A 391 -24.03 18.93 -13.66
C PRO A 391 -23.09 19.60 -12.65
N GLU A 392 -23.48 20.77 -12.16
CA GLU A 392 -22.64 21.59 -11.27
C GLU A 392 -22.23 20.86 -9.98
N ASP A 393 -23.16 20.09 -9.40
CA ASP A 393 -22.94 19.28 -8.20
C ASP A 393 -21.94 18.13 -8.42
N LYS A 394 -21.66 17.78 -9.69
CA LYS A 394 -20.72 16.72 -10.05
C LYS A 394 -19.32 17.22 -10.37
N LYS A 395 -19.13 18.53 -10.61
CA LYS A 395 -17.83 19.09 -10.98
C LYS A 395 -16.79 18.99 -9.86
N GLY A 396 -17.20 18.86 -8.60
CA GLY A 396 -16.30 18.63 -7.46
C GLY A 396 -15.74 17.21 -7.36
N HIS A 397 -16.30 16.25 -8.11
CA HIS A 397 -15.88 14.85 -8.07
C HIS A 397 -14.53 14.61 -8.73
N LEU A 398 -13.97 13.41 -8.50
CA LEU A 398 -12.93 12.85 -9.37
C LEU A 398 -13.58 12.43 -10.69
N ILE A 399 -13.20 13.05 -11.79
CA ILE A 399 -13.85 12.84 -13.09
C ILE A 399 -12.91 12.09 -14.01
N ILE A 400 -13.40 10.97 -14.55
CA ILE A 400 -12.67 10.10 -15.47
C ILE A 400 -13.38 10.14 -16.83
N TYR A 401 -12.76 10.80 -17.80
CA TYR A 401 -13.21 10.83 -19.18
C TYR A 401 -12.61 9.67 -19.95
N ILE A 402 -13.47 8.85 -20.57
CA ILE A 402 -13.05 7.61 -21.24
C ILE A 402 -13.35 7.70 -22.72
N PHE A 403 -12.29 7.80 -23.52
CA PHE A 403 -12.34 7.80 -24.97
C PHE A 403 -12.06 6.40 -25.53
N ASN A 404 -12.53 6.16 -26.76
CA ASN A 404 -12.01 5.09 -27.61
C ASN A 404 -11.34 5.68 -28.85
N LEU A 405 -10.48 6.65 -28.60
CA LEU A 405 -9.62 7.31 -29.58
C LEU A 405 -8.19 7.27 -29.06
N LYS A 406 -7.22 7.07 -29.95
CA LYS A 406 -5.80 7.17 -29.57
C LYS A 406 -5.48 8.60 -29.16
N CYS A 407 -4.48 8.76 -28.31
CA CYS A 407 -3.82 10.04 -28.09
C CYS A 407 -2.32 9.84 -28.35
N LYS A 408 -1.74 10.70 -29.18
CA LYS A 408 -0.32 10.64 -29.52
C LYS A 408 0.51 11.46 -28.52
N LYS A 409 1.62 10.90 -28.04
CA LYS A 409 2.66 11.63 -27.29
C LYS A 409 3.64 12.33 -28.23
N ASP A 410 4.00 11.61 -29.28
CA ASP A 410 4.89 11.94 -30.39
C ASP A 410 4.46 11.07 -31.60
N GLU A 411 5.15 11.21 -32.73
CA GLU A 411 4.80 10.49 -33.97
C GLU A 411 4.76 8.97 -33.79
N GLU A 412 5.58 8.43 -32.87
CA GLU A 412 5.79 6.98 -32.70
C GLU A 412 5.07 6.39 -31.48
N THR A 413 4.70 7.22 -30.50
CA THR A 413 4.23 6.74 -29.18
C THR A 413 2.79 7.14 -28.89
N ASP A 414 1.93 6.14 -28.66
CA ASP A 414 0.58 6.35 -28.14
C ASP A 414 0.62 6.45 -26.59
N ILE A 415 -0.22 7.30 -26.00
CA ILE A 415 -0.48 7.32 -24.55
C ILE A 415 -1.84 6.72 -24.23
N LEU A 416 -1.90 6.00 -23.10
CA LEU A 416 -3.11 5.32 -22.65
C LEU A 416 -3.96 6.18 -21.71
N GLY A 417 -3.33 7.16 -21.06
CA GLY A 417 -3.99 8.07 -20.14
C GLY A 417 -3.18 9.35 -19.92
N ASP A 418 -3.85 10.36 -19.36
CA ASP A 418 -3.22 11.63 -18.98
C ASP A 418 -4.00 12.32 -17.85
N SER A 419 -3.28 12.75 -16.81
CA SER A 419 -3.83 13.46 -15.65
C SER A 419 -2.84 14.50 -15.15
N VAL A 420 -3.36 15.64 -14.70
CA VAL A 420 -2.55 16.63 -13.97
C VAL A 420 -2.62 16.28 -12.49
N LEU A 421 -1.48 16.36 -11.80
CA LEU A 421 -1.41 16.05 -10.38
C LEU A 421 -2.41 16.88 -9.58
N ASN A 422 -3.22 16.19 -8.79
CA ASN A 422 -4.26 16.77 -7.93
C ASN A 422 -5.33 17.59 -8.68
N SER A 423 -5.53 17.36 -9.98
CA SER A 423 -6.56 18.05 -10.75
C SER A 423 -7.96 17.46 -10.54
N LYS A 424 -8.05 16.22 -10.05
CA LYS A 424 -9.27 15.41 -10.07
C LYS A 424 -9.86 15.24 -11.48
N ARG A 425 -9.03 15.36 -12.53
CA ARG A 425 -9.40 15.19 -13.95
C ARG A 425 -8.47 14.20 -14.63
N CYS A 426 -9.07 13.13 -15.11
CA CYS A 426 -8.36 11.99 -15.68
C CYS A 426 -8.90 11.72 -17.08
N PHE A 427 -8.00 11.50 -18.03
CA PHE A 427 -8.34 11.15 -19.40
C PHE A 427 -7.80 9.78 -19.71
N ILE A 428 -8.65 8.90 -20.24
CA ILE A 428 -8.31 7.54 -20.66
C ILE A 428 -8.53 7.44 -22.16
N TYR A 429 -7.54 6.92 -22.88
CA TYR A 429 -7.52 6.84 -24.33
C TYR A 429 -7.55 5.38 -24.80
N GLN A 430 -7.73 5.20 -26.12
CA GLN A 430 -7.75 3.89 -26.74
C GLN A 430 -6.40 3.19 -26.61
N ASP A 431 -6.48 1.89 -26.32
CA ASP A 431 -5.38 0.96 -26.46
C ASP A 431 -5.70 -0.07 -27.56
N LEU A 432 -4.89 -0.11 -28.63
CA LEU A 432 -5.06 -1.08 -29.72
C LEU A 432 -4.60 -2.50 -29.36
N THR A 433 -3.83 -2.67 -28.29
CA THR A 433 -3.45 -3.99 -27.79
C THR A 433 -4.60 -4.67 -27.06
N PHE A 434 -5.65 -3.91 -26.71
CA PHE A 434 -6.86 -4.42 -26.11
C PHE A 434 -7.68 -5.20 -27.14
N LYS A 435 -7.84 -6.50 -26.91
CA LYS A 435 -8.79 -7.36 -27.63
C LYS A 435 -9.94 -7.67 -26.69
N ASP A 436 -11.17 -7.74 -27.21
CA ASP A 436 -12.29 -8.28 -26.43
C ASP A 436 -11.92 -9.69 -25.92
N ASN A 437 -12.21 -9.98 -24.65
CA ASN A 437 -11.88 -11.23 -23.94
C ASN A 437 -10.40 -11.42 -23.52
N LEU A 438 -9.61 -10.36 -23.38
CA LEU A 438 -8.31 -10.47 -22.72
C LEU A 438 -8.47 -10.83 -21.22
N PRO A 439 -7.54 -11.62 -20.65
CA PRO A 439 -7.61 -12.01 -19.25
C PRO A 439 -7.51 -10.80 -18.32
N PHE A 440 -8.16 -10.92 -17.16
CA PHE A 440 -8.29 -9.94 -16.07
C PHE A 440 -6.96 -9.31 -15.57
N PHE A 441 -5.80 -9.82 -16.00
CA PHE A 441 -4.46 -9.46 -15.54
C PHE A 441 -3.66 -8.65 -16.56
N HIS A 442 -4.33 -7.94 -17.48
CA HIS A 442 -3.64 -7.08 -18.42
C HIS A 442 -3.18 -5.78 -17.75
N ALA A 443 -1.97 -5.31 -18.08
CA ALA A 443 -1.40 -4.06 -17.60
C ALA A 443 -2.35 -2.84 -17.82
N HIS A 444 -3.26 -2.94 -18.80
CA HIS A 444 -4.26 -1.92 -19.15
C HIS A 444 -5.43 -1.81 -18.16
N ALA A 445 -5.65 -2.83 -17.31
CA ALA A 445 -6.60 -2.73 -16.20
C ALA A 445 -6.20 -1.61 -15.21
N ASN A 446 -4.92 -1.22 -15.22
CA ASN A 446 -4.38 -0.22 -14.31
C ASN A 446 -4.59 1.22 -14.79
N THR A 447 -4.79 1.48 -16.08
CA THR A 447 -4.74 2.86 -16.60
C THR A 447 -5.75 3.79 -15.92
N PRO A 448 -7.05 3.44 -15.78
CA PRO A 448 -8.01 4.33 -15.11
C PRO A 448 -7.64 4.66 -13.66
N VAL A 449 -7.13 3.68 -12.93
CA VAL A 449 -6.75 3.88 -11.53
C VAL A 449 -5.41 4.58 -11.39
N HIS A 450 -4.44 4.35 -12.29
CA HIS A 450 -3.18 5.07 -12.35
C HIS A 450 -3.42 6.57 -12.55
N GLU A 451 -4.25 6.91 -13.53
CA GLU A 451 -4.65 8.29 -13.82
C GLU A 451 -5.44 8.91 -12.65
N ALA A 452 -6.34 8.15 -12.02
CA ALA A 452 -7.02 8.58 -10.81
C ALA A 452 -6.07 8.89 -9.65
N MET A 453 -5.02 8.08 -9.46
CA MET A 453 -3.99 8.33 -8.44
C MET A 453 -3.24 9.63 -8.72
N HIS A 454 -2.90 9.93 -9.98
CA HIS A 454 -2.40 11.25 -10.36
C HIS A 454 -3.42 12.36 -10.04
N GLY A 455 -4.69 12.15 -10.38
CA GLY A 455 -5.80 13.06 -10.07
C GLY A 455 -5.96 13.36 -8.57
N LEU A 456 -5.45 12.48 -7.69
CA LEU A 456 -5.39 12.62 -6.24
C LEU A 456 -3.98 12.94 -5.72
N GLY A 457 -3.07 13.41 -6.58
CA GLY A 457 -1.79 13.97 -6.18
C GLY A 457 -0.67 12.94 -5.97
N LEU A 458 -0.78 11.70 -6.42
CA LEU A 458 0.38 10.80 -6.48
C LEU A 458 1.21 11.05 -7.73
N ALA A 459 2.49 11.37 -7.56
CA ALA A 459 3.45 11.35 -8.67
C ALA A 459 3.96 9.93 -8.95
N HIS A 460 4.65 9.78 -10.09
CA HIS A 460 5.44 8.58 -10.36
C HIS A 460 6.51 8.37 -9.28
N THR A 461 6.81 7.10 -9.01
CA THR A 461 7.89 6.71 -8.08
C THR A 461 9.24 6.67 -8.76
N PHE A 462 9.37 7.12 -10.00
CA PHE A 462 10.63 7.28 -10.73
C PHE A 462 10.78 8.72 -11.22
N TYR A 463 12.01 9.15 -11.41
CA TYR A 463 12.28 10.52 -11.84
C TYR A 463 11.83 10.72 -13.29
N SER A 464 11.10 11.80 -13.53
CA SER A 464 10.83 12.30 -14.88
C SER A 464 10.92 13.82 -14.89
N ASP A 465 11.46 14.37 -15.98
CA ASP A 465 11.64 15.80 -16.18
C ASP A 465 10.32 16.60 -16.13
N SER A 466 9.17 15.94 -16.38
CA SER A 466 7.85 16.52 -16.21
C SER A 466 7.51 16.86 -14.75
N TYR A 467 8.27 16.34 -13.77
CA TYR A 467 7.98 16.50 -12.34
C TYR A 467 8.89 17.47 -11.58
N LYS A 468 9.70 18.27 -12.30
CA LYS A 468 10.63 19.26 -11.73
C LYS A 468 10.01 20.23 -10.71
N ASN A 469 8.68 20.39 -10.69
CA ASN A 469 7.95 21.28 -9.78
C ASN A 469 6.95 20.58 -8.82
N HIS A 470 6.99 19.25 -8.69
CA HIS A 470 5.97 18.46 -8.00
C HIS A 470 6.44 17.82 -6.68
N GLY A 471 7.42 18.43 -6.00
CA GLY A 471 8.10 17.86 -4.83
C GLY A 471 7.23 17.55 -3.59
N LYS A 472 5.99 18.06 -3.50
CA LYS A 472 5.05 17.65 -2.43
C LYS A 472 4.33 16.32 -2.72
N TYR A 473 4.36 15.87 -3.97
CA TYR A 473 3.57 14.73 -4.48
C TYR A 473 4.42 13.49 -4.78
N ALA A 474 5.74 13.62 -4.71
CA ALA A 474 6.69 12.52 -4.80
C ALA A 474 7.52 12.49 -3.52
N LYS A 475 7.74 11.31 -2.94
CA LYS A 475 8.52 11.17 -1.69
C LYS A 475 9.84 10.43 -1.88
N PHE A 476 9.86 9.41 -2.75
CA PHE A 476 11.04 8.60 -3.04
C PHE A 476 11.08 8.28 -4.53
N PHE A 477 12.28 8.23 -5.11
CA PHE A 477 12.52 7.89 -6.51
C PHE A 477 13.33 6.61 -6.69
N LEU A 478 12.76 5.68 -7.41
CA LEU A 478 13.32 4.39 -7.79
C LEU A 478 13.53 4.35 -9.31
N ASN A 479 14.29 3.38 -9.78
CA ASN A 479 14.47 3.10 -11.20
C ASN A 479 13.12 2.66 -11.78
N GLN A 480 12.73 3.26 -12.90
CA GLN A 480 11.46 2.95 -13.55
C GLN A 480 11.30 1.45 -13.81
N GLY A 481 10.13 0.90 -13.48
CA GLY A 481 9.77 -0.50 -13.72
C GLY A 481 10.52 -1.50 -12.84
N SER A 482 11.09 -1.08 -11.71
CA SER A 482 11.83 -1.94 -10.79
C SER A 482 10.95 -2.62 -9.74
N THR A 483 9.74 -2.09 -9.52
CA THR A 483 8.80 -2.49 -8.47
C THR A 483 7.41 -2.77 -9.04
N GLY A 484 6.58 -3.51 -8.32
CA GLY A 484 5.16 -3.72 -8.63
C GLY A 484 4.24 -2.56 -8.19
N ASN A 485 4.81 -1.39 -7.90
CA ASN A 485 4.04 -0.21 -7.53
C ASN A 485 3.23 0.31 -8.73
N LEU A 486 1.98 0.74 -8.50
CA LEU A 486 1.13 1.29 -9.56
C LEU A 486 1.78 2.47 -10.31
N MET A 487 2.55 3.28 -9.58
CA MET A 487 3.14 4.52 -10.07
C MET A 487 4.55 4.33 -10.67
N ASP A 488 4.99 3.08 -10.87
CA ASP A 488 6.34 2.75 -11.38
C ASP A 488 6.39 2.31 -12.85
N TYR A 489 5.24 2.35 -13.56
CA TYR A 489 5.13 1.86 -14.95
C TYR A 489 5.61 0.40 -15.17
N SER A 490 5.68 -0.39 -14.10
CA SER A 490 5.89 -1.83 -14.22
C SER A 490 4.70 -2.49 -14.90
N ARG A 491 4.98 -3.54 -15.68
CA ARG A 491 3.93 -4.37 -16.30
C ARG A 491 3.08 -5.07 -15.25
N ASP A 492 3.68 -5.40 -14.11
CA ASP A 492 3.05 -6.08 -12.98
C ASP A 492 2.80 -5.08 -11.83
N ALA A 493 1.97 -4.07 -12.09
CA ALA A 493 1.64 -3.02 -11.13
C ALA A 493 0.36 -3.36 -10.34
N TYR A 494 0.45 -3.55 -9.02
CA TYR A 494 -0.66 -4.03 -8.19
C TYR A 494 -0.71 -3.50 -6.74
N PHE A 495 0.22 -2.64 -6.31
CA PHE A 495 0.16 -2.07 -4.96
C PHE A 495 0.53 -0.59 -4.91
N LEU A 496 0.20 0.03 -3.78
CA LEU A 496 0.70 1.33 -3.34
C LEU A 496 1.46 1.16 -2.03
N TYR A 497 2.46 2.00 -1.78
CA TYR A 497 3.15 2.04 -0.49
C TYR A 497 2.27 2.72 0.58
N LYS A 498 2.54 2.44 1.86
CA LYS A 498 1.84 3.07 2.98
C LYS A 498 1.92 4.59 2.96
N TRP A 499 3.08 5.14 2.59
CA TRP A 499 3.22 6.60 2.45
C TRP A 499 2.39 7.17 1.30
N GLN A 500 2.14 6.41 0.23
CA GLN A 500 1.21 6.81 -0.83
C GLN A 500 -0.24 6.74 -0.33
N TRP A 501 -0.60 5.73 0.47
CA TRP A 501 -1.91 5.66 1.12
C TRP A 501 -2.17 6.92 1.97
N ASP A 502 -1.17 7.34 2.75
CA ASP A 502 -1.29 8.55 3.57
C ASP A 502 -1.49 9.81 2.73
N LEU A 503 -0.76 9.95 1.62
CA LEU A 503 -0.86 11.11 0.72
C LEU A 503 -2.24 11.23 0.09
N ILE A 504 -2.76 10.17 -0.55
CA ILE A 504 -4.08 10.23 -1.18
C ILE A 504 -5.20 10.43 -0.16
N ARG A 505 -5.03 9.90 1.05
CA ARG A 505 -5.97 10.14 2.14
C ARG A 505 -5.95 11.58 2.62
N GLN A 506 -4.92 12.38 2.38
CA GLN A 506 -4.92 13.80 2.76
C GLN A 506 -5.69 14.68 1.77
N GLU A 507 -5.84 14.23 0.53
CA GLU A 507 -6.53 14.97 -0.55
C GLU A 507 -8.05 14.70 -0.61
N ILE A 508 -8.52 13.73 0.18
CA ILE A 508 -9.93 13.36 0.39
C ILE A 508 -10.32 13.81 1.79
#